data_AF-A0A1R4GSA6-F1
#
_entry.id   AF-A0A1R4GSA6-F1
#
_cell.length_a   1.000
_cell.length_b   1.000
_cell.length_c   1.000
_cell.angle_alpha   90.00
_cell.angle_beta   90.00
_cell.angle_gamma   90.00
#
_symmetry.space_group_name_H-M   'P 1'
#
loop_
_entity.id
_entity.type
_entity.pdbx_description
1 polymer ?
#
loop_
_entity_poly.entity_id
_entity_poly.type
_entity_poly.pdbx_seq_one_letter_code
_entity_poly.pdbx_strand_id
1 'polypeptide(L)'
;MTTSVKSNIILKSRAVSAFAMNRSNKWARLFGLSALTVAISACQTVPTADTSPVVARPNIPLLPGENYELYGNNQVPSSLAAERWQSFYTDPKLKALIQMGLDNNKDVKQTILAIQKAQAQYRITDSSDAPSVGINGGYTRTSQRGYDNGTDVFDVGLGLAAYELDFWGKVASLKDQALQNYLSTTAARDTAQVSLIANIAKSYVNLSYQQKQLELAVSTLQTREESLRITKARLDAGIDSKAPSLQAAASAETARIAALNAQSGVLKARNALKFLVGAPISDDMLPEPAVPAIASSQVLSAGLPSDLLRYRPDVLQAEYNLKAAGANIEVARAAYYPSISLTGNLGYSSSDLSDLFKSSSASWSFGPSIKLPLFDAGQRDANYEVAQIERDQAVANYESAVENAFKEVNDVLADRATLDQRTQAEYRLQENYQGLFDISEARFKAQVDDYLAVLDAQRSLFSTQQSILNLEQERLNNQIELYQVLGGGANLGPVAVPTSKYRNLVNVFDNQTDKQKAVQAVEASRGPAIVTPEQAYAIEAAQPVKVVKQKELTPVDINNNNNADAYISVVETSTHPAGSKVVETQEGVKVVEP
;
A
#
# COMPACT_ATOMS: atom_id res chain seq x y z
N MET A 1 71.24 60.84 61.11
CA MET A 1 72.34 61.83 61.02
C MET A 1 73.32 61.22 60.02
N THR A 2 73.53 61.69 58.79
CA THR A 2 73.61 63.04 58.22
C THR A 2 73.20 63.00 56.74
N THR A 3 72.45 64.03 56.32
CA THR A 3 71.94 64.33 54.97
C THR A 3 72.95 65.10 54.12
N SER A 4 73.00 64.87 52.79
CA SER A 4 73.33 65.92 51.80
C SER A 4 73.01 65.52 50.33
N VAL A 5 72.08 66.28 49.71
CA VAL A 5 72.03 66.85 48.34
C VAL A 5 72.13 65.90 47.11
N LYS A 6 71.06 65.64 46.33
CA LYS A 6 70.34 66.40 45.25
C LYS A 6 71.02 66.49 43.85
N SER A 7 70.30 65.93 42.85
CA SER A 7 69.99 66.48 41.49
C SER A 7 70.67 65.91 40.21
N ASN A 8 69.86 65.16 39.44
CA ASN A 8 69.53 65.16 37.99
C ASN A 8 70.46 65.75 36.89
N ILE A 9 70.57 65.00 35.76
CA ILE A 9 70.52 65.35 34.30
C ILE A 9 70.36 63.98 33.54
N ILE A 10 69.25 63.58 32.90
CA ILE A 10 68.57 63.91 31.62
C ILE A 10 69.36 63.64 30.31
N LEU A 11 68.88 62.66 29.52
CA LEU A 11 68.78 62.64 28.04
C LEU A 11 67.82 61.49 27.61
N LYS A 12 66.51 61.74 27.47
CA LYS A 12 65.74 61.88 26.22
C LYS A 12 66.20 61.02 25.02
N SER A 13 65.38 60.05 24.59
CA SER A 13 64.90 60.02 23.20
C SER A 13 63.58 59.23 23.01
N ARG A 14 62.58 59.97 22.51
CA ARG A 14 61.48 59.61 21.60
C ARG A 14 60.50 58.47 21.93
N ALA A 15 59.30 58.90 22.34
CA ALA A 15 58.06 58.33 21.84
C ALA A 15 57.95 58.55 20.32
N VAL A 16 57.54 57.52 19.60
CA VAL A 16 56.82 57.64 18.32
C VAL A 16 55.50 56.90 18.45
N SER A 17 54.48 57.61 18.03
CA SER A 17 53.07 57.38 18.14
C SER A 17 52.55 56.36 17.12
N ALA A 18 51.36 55.83 17.45
CA ALA A 18 50.21 55.66 16.56
C ALA A 18 50.11 54.44 15.60
N PHE A 19 48.98 53.76 15.74
CA PHE A 19 48.10 53.23 14.69
C PHE A 19 48.71 52.34 13.58
N ALA A 20 48.42 51.03 13.65
CA ALA A 20 48.23 50.20 12.46
C ALA A 20 47.17 49.11 12.74
N MET A 21 45.92 49.54 12.70
CA MET A 21 44.75 48.67 12.62
C MET A 21 44.63 48.11 11.20
N ASN A 22 44.48 46.79 11.09
CA ASN A 22 43.66 46.09 10.08
C ASN A 22 44.00 46.25 8.58
N ARG A 23 44.76 45.31 7.99
CA ARG A 23 44.76 45.08 6.53
C ARG A 23 44.81 43.63 6.03
N SER A 24 44.99 42.60 6.86
CA SER A 24 45.06 41.19 6.39
C SER A 24 43.72 40.42 6.36
N ASN A 25 42.66 40.90 7.04
CA ASN A 25 41.36 40.22 7.07
C ASN A 25 40.40 40.61 5.94
N LYS A 26 40.75 41.60 5.10
CA LYS A 26 39.87 42.03 4.00
C LYS A 26 39.84 41.01 2.86
N TRP A 27 40.95 40.34 2.58
CA TRP A 27 41.03 39.32 1.53
C TRP A 27 40.33 38.02 1.93
N ALA A 28 40.48 37.55 3.17
CA ALA A 28 39.71 36.39 3.68
C ALA A 28 38.19 36.66 3.71
N ARG A 29 37.77 37.89 4.05
CA ARG A 29 36.35 38.29 4.00
C ARG A 29 35.83 38.49 2.58
N LEU A 30 36.65 39.01 1.66
CA LEU A 30 36.30 39.16 0.24
C LEU A 30 36.22 37.80 -0.47
N PHE A 31 37.13 36.86 -0.20
CA PHE A 31 37.06 35.49 -0.69
C PHE A 31 35.87 34.72 -0.11
N GLY A 32 35.54 34.94 1.18
CA GLY A 32 34.33 34.39 1.79
C GLY A 32 33.05 34.94 1.16
N LEU A 33 32.98 36.24 0.87
CA LEU A 33 31.84 36.89 0.22
C LEU A 33 31.68 36.48 -1.25
N SER A 34 32.78 36.32 -2.00
CA SER A 34 32.71 35.88 -3.40
C SER A 34 32.35 34.39 -3.53
N ALA A 35 32.86 33.53 -2.64
CA ALA A 35 32.43 32.13 -2.54
C ALA A 35 30.94 32.02 -2.18
N LEU A 36 30.43 32.90 -1.31
CA LEU A 36 29.01 32.98 -0.97
C LEU A 36 28.16 33.40 -2.19
N THR A 37 28.60 34.38 -2.99
CA THR A 37 27.86 34.80 -4.19
C THR A 37 27.84 33.74 -5.30
N VAL A 38 28.92 32.97 -5.47
CA VAL A 38 28.95 31.84 -6.44
C VAL A 38 28.07 30.69 -5.95
N ALA A 39 28.03 30.42 -4.65
CA ALA A 39 27.11 29.45 -4.06
C ALA A 39 25.63 29.87 -4.20
N ILE A 40 25.32 31.17 -4.18
CA ILE A 40 23.96 31.69 -4.40
C ILE A 40 23.56 31.58 -5.88
N SER A 41 24.46 31.81 -6.84
CA SER A 41 24.17 31.60 -8.27
C SER A 41 23.99 30.13 -8.64
N ALA A 42 24.64 29.20 -7.94
CA ALA A 42 24.46 27.76 -8.13
C ALA A 42 23.11 27.23 -7.62
N CYS A 43 22.35 28.02 -6.84
CA CYS A 43 20.99 27.66 -6.42
C CYS A 43 19.93 27.85 -7.52
N GLN A 44 20.30 28.37 -8.71
CA GLN A 44 19.36 28.49 -9.85
C GLN A 44 19.11 27.17 -10.59
N THR A 45 19.81 26.08 -10.25
CA THR A 45 19.63 24.74 -10.84
C THR A 45 18.83 23.79 -9.94
N VAL A 46 18.33 24.26 -8.80
CA VAL A 46 17.48 23.45 -7.91
C VAL A 46 16.10 23.29 -8.57
N PRO A 47 15.61 22.06 -8.77
CA PRO A 47 14.24 21.85 -9.22
C PRO A 47 13.24 22.58 -8.31
N THR A 48 12.30 23.32 -8.91
CA THR A 48 11.24 23.97 -8.13
C THR A 48 10.41 22.91 -7.43
N ALA A 49 10.08 23.12 -6.14
CA ALA A 49 9.18 22.22 -5.42
C ALA A 49 7.86 22.14 -6.21
N ASP A 50 7.46 20.91 -6.57
CA ASP A 50 6.17 20.68 -7.17
C ASP A 50 5.12 20.70 -6.06
N THR A 51 4.58 21.88 -5.77
CA THR A 51 3.52 22.07 -4.78
C THR A 51 2.13 21.83 -5.38
N SER A 52 2.04 21.35 -6.63
CA SER A 52 0.74 21.06 -7.23
C SER A 52 0.12 19.84 -6.52
N PRO A 53 -1.19 19.85 -6.25
CA PRO A 53 -1.84 18.69 -5.66
C PRO A 53 -1.75 17.52 -6.65
N VAL A 54 -1.37 16.34 -6.16
CA VAL A 54 -1.39 15.12 -6.96
C VAL A 54 -2.85 14.71 -7.14
N VAL A 55 -3.36 14.83 -8.36
CA VAL A 55 -4.74 14.50 -8.70
C VAL A 55 -4.77 13.13 -9.36
N ALA A 56 -5.18 12.11 -8.60
CA ALA A 56 -5.51 10.80 -9.15
C ALA A 56 -6.88 10.84 -9.84
N ARG A 57 -6.97 10.26 -11.04
CA ARG A 57 -8.17 10.21 -11.88
C ARG A 57 -8.44 8.76 -12.27
N PRO A 58 -9.00 7.95 -11.35
CA PRO A 58 -9.37 6.59 -11.69
C PRO A 58 -10.36 6.62 -12.86
N ASN A 59 -10.06 5.85 -13.90
CA ASN A 59 -10.95 5.67 -15.04
C ASN A 59 -12.03 4.67 -14.63
N ILE A 60 -13.05 5.18 -13.95
CA ILE A 60 -14.23 4.38 -13.58
C ILE A 60 -15.26 4.58 -14.70
N PRO A 61 -15.43 3.62 -15.63
CA PRO A 61 -16.43 3.73 -16.68
C PRO A 61 -17.82 3.56 -16.05
N LEU A 62 -18.40 4.66 -15.56
CA LEU A 62 -19.79 4.70 -15.14
C LEU A 62 -20.60 5.31 -16.29
N LEU A 63 -21.35 4.49 -17.02
CA LEU A 63 -22.35 5.03 -17.93
C LEU A 63 -23.47 5.72 -17.11
N PRO A 64 -24.01 6.86 -17.55
CA PRO A 64 -25.15 7.50 -16.87
C PRO A 64 -26.33 6.52 -16.80
N GLY A 65 -26.63 6.01 -15.60
CA GLY A 65 -27.73 5.05 -15.38
C GLY A 65 -27.30 3.60 -15.11
N GLU A 66 -26.01 3.25 -15.23
CA GLU A 66 -25.46 1.95 -14.80
C GLU A 66 -25.12 1.90 -13.30
N ASN A 67 -25.85 2.66 -12.49
CA ASN A 67 -25.87 2.38 -11.07
C ASN A 67 -26.69 1.11 -10.93
N TYR A 68 -26.05 -0.05 -10.73
CA TYR A 68 -26.75 -1.20 -10.18
C TYR A 68 -27.59 -0.67 -9.04
N GLU A 69 -28.90 -0.70 -9.23
CA GLU A 69 -29.86 0.01 -8.42
C GLU A 69 -29.56 -0.29 -6.94
N LEU A 70 -28.90 0.67 -6.25
CA LEU A 70 -28.58 0.63 -4.81
C LEU A 70 -29.86 0.80 -3.98
N TYR A 71 -30.98 0.31 -4.50
CA TYR A 71 -32.32 0.55 -3.98
C TYR A 71 -32.54 -0.25 -2.69
N GLY A 72 -32.28 0.43 -1.58
CA GLY A 72 -33.17 0.45 -0.43
C GLY A 72 -33.61 1.90 -0.19
N ASN A 73 -34.91 2.17 -0.32
CA ASN A 73 -35.59 3.43 -0.01
C ASN A 73 -34.90 4.30 1.05
N ASN A 74 -34.56 5.57 0.74
CA ASN A 74 -34.49 6.81 1.57
C ASN A 74 -34.11 6.75 3.07
N GLN A 75 -33.51 5.67 3.53
CA GLN A 75 -32.96 5.44 4.85
C GLN A 75 -31.61 4.81 4.53
N VAL A 76 -30.55 5.62 4.40
CA VAL A 76 -29.20 5.08 4.20
C VAL A 76 -28.90 4.23 5.44
N PRO A 77 -28.96 2.89 5.37
CA PRO A 77 -28.56 2.07 6.49
C PRO A 77 -27.07 2.33 6.70
N SER A 78 -26.54 2.15 7.90
CA SER A 78 -25.09 2.12 8.11
C SER A 78 -24.48 1.18 7.06
N SER A 79 -23.61 1.71 6.19
CA SER A 79 -22.95 0.93 5.13
C SER A 79 -22.35 -0.34 5.71
N LEU A 80 -22.47 -1.47 4.99
CA LEU A 80 -21.87 -2.74 5.40
C LEU A 80 -20.35 -2.60 5.61
N ALA A 81 -19.72 -1.64 4.91
CA ALA A 81 -18.31 -1.27 5.10
C ALA A 81 -17.98 -0.78 6.53
N ALA A 82 -18.97 -0.25 7.24
CA ALA A 82 -18.85 0.26 8.60
C ALA A 82 -19.22 -0.78 9.69
N GLU A 83 -19.57 -2.01 9.29
CA GLU A 83 -19.89 -3.10 10.22
C GLU A 83 -18.65 -3.97 10.46
N ARG A 84 -18.40 -4.35 11.72
CA ARG A 84 -17.31 -5.30 12.07
C ARG A 84 -17.76 -6.74 11.85
N TRP A 85 -16.80 -7.63 11.59
CA TRP A 85 -17.09 -9.03 11.26
C TRP A 85 -17.83 -9.76 12.39
N GLN A 86 -17.58 -9.38 13.63
CA GLN A 86 -18.27 -9.94 14.79
C GLN A 86 -19.77 -9.66 14.80
N SER A 87 -20.20 -8.57 14.17
CA SER A 87 -21.61 -8.18 14.03
C SER A 87 -22.21 -8.75 12.74
N PHE A 88 -21.44 -8.75 11.66
CA PHE A 88 -21.86 -9.27 10.37
C PHE A 88 -22.18 -10.77 10.41
N TYR A 89 -21.21 -11.59 10.85
CA TYR A 89 -21.43 -13.03 10.98
C TYR A 89 -22.36 -13.31 12.17
N THR A 90 -23.26 -14.29 12.07
CA THR A 90 -24.19 -14.66 13.15
C THR A 90 -23.89 -16.01 13.77
N ASP A 91 -23.37 -16.95 12.99
CA ASP A 91 -23.06 -18.30 13.47
C ASP A 91 -21.91 -18.29 14.51
N PRO A 92 -22.15 -18.78 15.75
CA PRO A 92 -21.13 -18.78 16.80
C PRO A 92 -19.96 -19.71 16.50
N LYS A 93 -20.17 -20.85 15.81
CA LYS A 93 -19.09 -21.77 15.42
C LYS A 93 -18.15 -21.07 14.44
N LEU A 94 -18.72 -20.38 13.45
CA LEU A 94 -17.96 -19.59 12.48
C LEU A 94 -17.15 -18.48 13.16
N LYS A 95 -17.76 -17.72 14.09
CA LYS A 95 -17.03 -16.67 14.83
C LYS A 95 -15.84 -17.22 15.61
N ALA A 96 -16.02 -18.35 16.27
CA ALA A 96 -14.96 -19.00 17.02
C ALA A 96 -13.81 -19.44 16.10
N LEU A 97 -14.12 -20.01 14.93
CA LEU A 97 -13.13 -20.40 13.93
C LEU A 97 -12.38 -19.20 13.35
N ILE A 98 -13.08 -18.10 13.05
CA ILE A 98 -12.46 -16.85 12.60
C ILE A 98 -11.49 -16.35 13.67
N GLN A 99 -11.92 -16.27 14.93
CA GLN A 99 -11.07 -15.82 16.02
C GLN A 99 -9.83 -16.71 16.18
N MET A 100 -10.00 -18.03 16.18
CA MET A 100 -8.89 -18.98 16.20
C MET A 100 -7.92 -18.77 15.02
N GLY A 101 -8.45 -18.51 13.82
CA GLY A 101 -7.64 -18.21 12.64
C GLY A 101 -6.80 -16.95 12.81
N LEU A 102 -7.41 -15.86 13.29
CA LEU A 102 -6.68 -14.61 13.57
C LEU A 102 -5.56 -14.79 14.60
N ASP A 103 -5.76 -15.68 15.58
CA ASP A 103 -4.80 -15.92 16.64
C ASP A 103 -3.65 -16.88 16.24
N ASN A 104 -3.90 -17.82 15.31
CA ASN A 104 -2.96 -18.92 15.03
C ASN A 104 -2.38 -18.95 13.61
N ASN A 105 -3.03 -18.30 12.64
CA ASN A 105 -2.63 -18.33 11.23
C ASN A 105 -1.23 -17.71 11.02
N LYS A 106 -0.41 -18.36 10.19
CA LYS A 106 1.00 -17.97 9.99
C LYS A 106 1.15 -16.75 9.09
N ASP A 107 0.23 -16.51 8.17
CA ASP A 107 0.25 -15.34 7.29
C ASP A 107 -0.03 -14.08 8.12
N VAL A 108 -1.03 -14.12 9.03
CA VAL A 108 -1.27 -13.03 9.99
C VAL A 108 -0.03 -12.76 10.85
N LYS A 109 0.63 -13.83 11.34
CA LYS A 109 1.87 -13.68 12.11
C LYS A 109 2.98 -13.02 11.29
N GLN A 110 3.16 -13.41 10.03
CA GLN A 110 4.15 -12.78 9.14
C GLN A 110 3.86 -11.30 8.94
N THR A 111 2.60 -10.94 8.78
CA THR A 111 2.17 -9.55 8.63
C THR A 111 2.40 -8.72 9.88
N ILE A 112 2.12 -9.25 11.07
CA ILE A 112 2.46 -8.59 12.34
C ILE A 112 3.98 -8.34 12.45
N LEU A 113 4.80 -9.33 12.05
CA LEU A 113 6.25 -9.18 12.03
C LEU A 113 6.71 -8.13 10.99
N ALA A 114 6.03 -8.03 9.85
CA ALA A 114 6.29 -7.00 8.85
C ALA A 114 6.01 -5.58 9.41
N ILE A 115 4.92 -5.40 10.15
CA ILE A 115 4.63 -4.14 10.87
C ILE A 115 5.74 -3.82 11.88
N GLN A 116 6.17 -4.80 12.69
CA GLN A 116 7.25 -4.60 13.67
C GLN A 116 8.57 -4.22 12.99
N LYS A 117 8.88 -4.84 11.84
CA LYS A 117 10.04 -4.49 11.02
C LYS A 117 9.93 -3.05 10.51
N ALA A 118 8.79 -2.67 9.94
CA ALA A 118 8.57 -1.30 9.44
C ALA A 118 8.63 -0.26 10.57
N GLN A 119 8.10 -0.58 11.75
CA GLN A 119 8.21 0.25 12.94
C GLN A 119 9.66 0.41 13.41
N ALA A 120 10.45 -0.68 13.37
CA ALA A 120 11.87 -0.62 13.68
C ALA A 120 12.65 0.21 12.64
N GLN A 121 12.33 0.09 11.36
CA GLN A 121 12.90 0.91 10.28
C GLN A 121 12.55 2.39 10.48
N TYR A 122 11.29 2.72 10.82
CA TYR A 122 10.90 4.08 11.19
C TYR A 122 11.74 4.60 12.36
N ARG A 123 11.94 3.80 13.42
CA ARG A 123 12.79 4.20 14.56
C ARG A 123 14.26 4.41 14.19
N ILE A 124 14.79 3.65 13.23
CA ILE A 124 16.14 3.86 12.69
C ILE A 124 16.19 5.21 11.99
N THR A 125 15.24 5.53 11.13
CA THR A 125 15.19 6.83 10.44
C THR A 125 14.95 7.99 11.40
N ASP A 126 14.05 7.85 12.38
CA ASP A 126 13.80 8.84 13.44
C ASP A 126 15.05 9.09 14.29
N SER A 127 15.92 8.08 14.49
CA SER A 127 17.17 8.27 15.23
C SER A 127 18.17 9.18 14.53
N SER A 128 18.05 9.36 13.21
CA SER A 128 18.89 10.29 12.43
C SER A 128 18.64 11.76 12.81
N ASP A 129 17.53 12.08 13.48
CA ASP A 129 17.29 13.41 14.04
C ASP A 129 18.15 13.70 15.28
N ALA A 130 18.74 12.66 15.89
CA ALA A 130 19.62 12.81 17.05
C ALA A 130 21.11 12.65 16.68
N PRO A 131 22.01 13.39 17.35
CA PRO A 131 23.44 13.17 17.22
C PRO A 131 23.83 11.79 17.76
N SER A 132 24.72 11.09 17.05
CA SER A 132 25.31 9.85 17.55
C SER A 132 26.69 10.11 18.14
N VAL A 133 26.90 9.64 19.37
CA VAL A 133 28.17 9.76 20.08
C VAL A 133 28.72 8.36 20.30
N GLY A 134 29.94 8.13 19.82
CA GLY A 134 30.65 6.86 19.97
C GLY A 134 31.99 7.05 20.67
N ILE A 135 32.66 5.94 20.97
CA ILE A 135 34.07 5.94 21.39
C ILE A 135 34.90 5.59 20.16
N ASN A 136 35.92 6.38 19.89
CA ASN A 136 36.95 6.11 18.89
C ASN A 136 38.30 5.91 19.58
N GLY A 137 39.04 4.90 19.13
CA GLY A 137 40.39 4.61 19.57
C GLY A 137 41.23 4.19 18.38
N GLY A 138 42.43 4.75 18.23
CA GLY A 138 43.27 4.52 17.06
C GLY A 138 44.75 4.73 17.34
N TYR A 139 45.57 4.07 16.53
CA TYR A 139 47.00 4.31 16.44
C TYR A 139 47.35 4.51 14.97
N THR A 140 47.97 5.64 14.67
CA THR A 140 48.42 5.98 13.32
C THR A 140 49.90 6.28 13.35
N ARG A 141 50.69 5.59 12.52
CA ARG A 141 52.09 5.93 12.26
C ARG A 141 52.23 6.45 10.85
N THR A 142 52.68 7.69 10.71
CA THR A 142 52.90 8.33 9.40
C THR A 142 54.39 8.55 9.20
N SER A 143 54.93 8.10 8.06
CA SER A 143 56.31 8.37 7.64
C SER A 143 56.30 8.98 6.23
N GLN A 144 57.17 9.96 5.99
CA GLN A 144 57.29 10.66 4.71
C GLN A 144 58.71 10.48 4.17
N ARG A 145 58.86 10.04 2.91
CA ARG A 145 60.19 9.88 2.27
C ARG A 145 60.97 11.20 2.33
N GLY A 146 62.23 11.12 2.76
CA GLY A 146 63.10 12.28 2.98
C GLY A 146 63.07 12.83 4.42
N TYR A 147 62.21 12.29 5.29
CA TYR A 147 62.21 12.52 6.73
C TYR A 147 62.39 11.17 7.44
N ASP A 148 63.50 10.98 8.16
CA ASP A 148 63.89 9.69 8.77
C ASP A 148 63.06 9.30 10.01
N ASN A 149 62.16 10.15 10.50
CA ASN A 149 61.32 9.86 11.66
C ASN A 149 59.85 9.67 11.25
N GLY A 150 59.31 8.48 11.54
CA GLY A 150 57.87 8.27 11.57
C GLY A 150 57.26 8.96 12.79
N THR A 151 56.11 9.60 12.61
CA THR A 151 55.33 10.19 13.70
C THR A 151 54.24 9.22 14.12
N ASP A 152 54.24 8.88 15.40
CA ASP A 152 53.19 8.07 16.04
C ASP A 152 52.12 9.00 16.60
N VAL A 153 50.85 8.58 16.48
CA VAL A 153 49.71 9.24 17.11
C VAL A 153 48.81 8.15 17.69
N PHE A 154 48.60 8.21 19.00
CA PHE A 154 47.64 7.42 19.74
C PHE A 154 46.47 8.31 20.13
N ASP A 155 45.25 7.94 19.76
CA ASP A 155 44.03 8.70 20.05
C ASP A 155 43.00 7.82 20.75
N VAL A 156 42.38 8.32 21.81
CA VAL A 156 41.21 7.69 22.45
C VAL A 156 40.24 8.79 22.87
N GLY A 157 38.98 8.73 22.44
CA GLY A 157 38.02 9.77 22.75
C GLY A 157 36.58 9.39 22.46
N LEU A 158 35.68 10.29 22.87
CA LEU A 158 34.29 10.32 22.47
C LEU A 158 34.15 11.17 21.21
N GLY A 159 33.64 10.55 20.15
CA GLY A 159 33.40 11.20 18.86
C GLY A 159 31.91 11.38 18.62
N LEU A 160 31.49 12.63 18.38
CA LEU A 160 30.24 12.94 17.71
C LEU A 160 30.43 12.63 16.21
N ALA A 161 29.70 11.62 15.71
CA ALA A 161 29.68 11.33 14.27
C ALA A 161 29.07 12.51 13.50
N ALA A 162 29.32 12.59 12.19
CA ALA A 162 28.87 13.69 11.33
C ALA A 162 27.34 13.83 11.33
N TYR A 163 26.82 14.59 12.29
CA TYR A 163 25.39 14.80 12.51
C TYR A 163 24.86 15.83 11.52
N GLU A 164 23.86 15.48 10.73
CA GLU A 164 23.28 16.36 9.71
C GLU A 164 22.27 17.33 10.34
N LEU A 165 22.54 18.64 10.21
CA LEU A 165 21.60 19.69 10.59
C LEU A 165 20.60 19.87 9.45
N ASP A 166 19.34 19.53 9.70
CA ASP A 166 18.34 19.40 8.66
C ASP A 166 17.62 20.72 8.34
N PHE A 167 18.32 21.64 7.67
CA PHE A 167 17.76 22.93 7.27
C PHE A 167 16.79 22.84 6.09
N TRP A 168 16.99 21.84 5.23
CA TRP A 168 16.26 21.69 3.97
C TRP A 168 15.18 20.60 4.01
N GLY A 169 15.01 19.95 5.16
CA GLY A 169 13.98 18.93 5.37
C GLY A 169 14.31 17.56 4.79
N LYS A 170 15.57 17.26 4.47
CA LYS A 170 15.97 15.95 3.94
C LYS A 170 15.70 14.83 4.95
N VAL A 171 16.10 15.01 6.20
CA VAL A 171 15.90 14.01 7.28
C VAL A 171 14.42 13.95 7.66
N ALA A 172 13.74 15.09 7.68
CA ALA A 172 12.31 15.18 7.89
C ALA A 172 11.51 14.41 6.82
N SER A 173 11.83 14.59 5.53
CA SER A 173 11.17 13.88 4.43
C SER A 173 11.50 12.39 4.41
N LEU A 174 12.74 11.99 4.75
CA LEU A 174 13.08 10.57 4.96
C LEU A 174 12.25 9.95 6.08
N LYS A 175 12.03 10.69 7.17
CA LYS A 175 11.19 10.25 8.29
C LYS A 175 9.72 10.14 7.90
N ASP A 176 9.19 11.09 7.14
CA ASP A 176 7.83 11.00 6.61
C ASP A 176 7.67 9.80 5.66
N GLN A 177 8.60 9.62 4.71
CA GLN A 177 8.62 8.43 3.85
C GLN A 177 8.59 7.13 4.69
N ALA A 178 9.43 7.03 5.72
CA ALA A 178 9.46 5.85 6.60
C ALA A 178 8.15 5.67 7.40
N LEU A 179 7.51 6.77 7.81
CA LEU A 179 6.20 6.75 8.48
C LEU A 179 5.11 6.23 7.54
N GLN A 180 5.02 6.78 6.33
CA GLN A 180 4.04 6.37 5.33
C GLN A 180 4.24 4.90 4.94
N ASN A 181 5.49 4.43 4.81
CA ASN A 181 5.80 3.01 4.62
C ASN A 181 5.30 2.13 5.77
N TYR A 182 5.45 2.58 7.03
CA TYR A 182 4.89 1.89 8.19
C TYR A 182 3.36 1.83 8.17
N LEU A 183 2.69 2.95 7.86
CA LEU A 183 1.23 3.01 7.75
C LEU A 183 0.70 2.11 6.62
N SER A 184 1.40 2.08 5.48
CA SER A 184 1.15 1.14 4.38
C SER A 184 1.19 -0.32 4.86
N THR A 185 2.18 -0.72 5.67
CA THR A 185 2.21 -2.10 6.22
C THR A 185 1.06 -2.39 7.19
N THR A 186 0.51 -1.37 7.84
CA THR A 186 -0.66 -1.53 8.71
C THR A 186 -1.93 -1.77 7.87
N ALA A 187 -2.11 -0.99 6.80
CA ALA A 187 -3.20 -1.19 5.85
C ALA A 187 -3.11 -2.55 5.13
N ALA A 188 -1.89 -2.97 4.73
CA ALA A 188 -1.64 -4.31 4.19
C ALA A 188 -2.05 -5.43 5.15
N ARG A 189 -1.90 -5.21 6.46
CA ARG A 189 -2.37 -6.16 7.47
C ARG A 189 -3.86 -6.28 7.55
N ASP A 190 -4.54 -5.15 7.46
CA ASP A 190 -5.98 -5.12 7.48
C ASP A 190 -6.53 -5.82 6.21
N THR A 191 -5.91 -5.65 5.03
CA THR A 191 -6.23 -6.43 3.82
C THR A 191 -6.06 -7.93 4.01
N ALA A 192 -4.93 -8.36 4.58
CA ALA A 192 -4.67 -9.78 4.84
C ALA A 192 -5.67 -10.37 5.85
N GLN A 193 -6.02 -9.59 6.88
CA GLN A 193 -7.00 -9.97 7.88
C GLN A 193 -8.40 -10.13 7.27
N VAL A 194 -8.87 -9.18 6.46
CA VAL A 194 -10.15 -9.26 5.74
C VAL A 194 -10.19 -10.49 4.84
N SER A 195 -9.11 -10.73 4.09
CA SER A 195 -8.99 -11.90 3.21
C SER A 195 -9.02 -13.21 3.98
N LEU A 196 -8.32 -13.30 5.11
CA LEU A 196 -8.35 -14.50 5.95
C LEU A 196 -9.75 -14.76 6.52
N ILE A 197 -10.42 -13.73 7.04
CA ILE A 197 -11.79 -13.82 7.56
C ILE A 197 -12.72 -14.36 6.46
N ALA A 198 -12.68 -13.77 5.26
CA ALA A 198 -13.49 -14.19 4.13
C ALA A 198 -13.18 -15.63 3.70
N ASN A 199 -11.90 -16.02 3.65
CA ASN A 199 -11.48 -17.38 3.28
C ASN A 199 -11.91 -18.42 4.31
N ILE A 200 -11.84 -18.12 5.61
CA ILE A 200 -12.36 -19.00 6.67
C ILE A 200 -13.87 -19.17 6.52
N ALA A 201 -14.62 -18.08 6.29
CA ALA A 201 -16.06 -18.14 6.07
C ALA A 201 -16.43 -18.94 4.81
N LYS A 202 -15.77 -18.69 3.68
CA LYS A 202 -15.97 -19.45 2.42
C LYS A 202 -15.65 -20.94 2.62
N SER A 203 -14.56 -21.27 3.34
CA SER A 203 -14.19 -22.66 3.66
C SER A 203 -15.16 -23.34 4.62
N TYR A 204 -15.74 -22.60 5.57
CA TYR A 204 -16.77 -23.08 6.49
C TYR A 204 -18.05 -23.44 5.74
N VAL A 205 -18.55 -22.53 4.89
CA VAL A 205 -19.69 -22.79 3.99
C VAL A 205 -19.39 -23.97 3.07
N ASN A 206 -18.20 -24.02 2.48
CA ASN A 206 -17.82 -25.13 1.61
C ASN A 206 -17.88 -26.48 2.34
N LEU A 207 -17.35 -26.58 3.55
CA LEU A 207 -17.43 -27.82 4.34
C LEU A 207 -18.89 -28.20 4.62
N SER A 208 -19.72 -27.23 5.01
CA SER A 208 -21.16 -27.43 5.25
C SER A 208 -21.88 -28.03 4.03
N TYR A 209 -21.63 -27.49 2.84
CA TYR A 209 -22.28 -27.97 1.62
C TYR A 209 -21.68 -29.26 1.09
N GLN A 210 -20.37 -29.51 1.28
CA GLN A 210 -19.76 -30.81 0.99
C GLN A 210 -20.35 -31.93 1.85
N GLN A 211 -20.64 -31.66 3.13
CA GLN A 211 -21.35 -32.62 3.99
C GLN A 211 -22.75 -32.91 3.44
N LYS A 212 -23.48 -31.89 2.98
CA LYS A 212 -24.82 -32.08 2.40
C LYS A 212 -24.79 -32.84 1.08
N GLN A 213 -23.78 -32.60 0.25
CA GLN A 213 -23.56 -33.35 -0.98
C GLN A 213 -23.27 -34.83 -0.70
N LEU A 214 -22.50 -35.13 0.36
CA LEU A 214 -22.29 -36.51 0.79
C LEU A 214 -23.60 -37.17 1.24
N GLU A 215 -24.42 -36.49 2.04
CA GLU A 215 -25.74 -37.00 2.43
C GLU A 215 -26.61 -37.32 1.21
N LEU A 216 -26.67 -36.39 0.25
CA LEU A 216 -27.43 -36.56 -0.99
C LEU A 216 -26.90 -37.75 -1.83
N ALA A 217 -25.59 -37.88 -1.96
CA ALA A 217 -24.95 -38.96 -2.72
C ALA A 217 -25.17 -40.33 -2.07
N VAL A 218 -25.09 -40.42 -0.73
CA VAL A 218 -25.36 -41.64 0.03
C VAL A 218 -26.83 -42.04 -0.07
N SER A 219 -27.77 -41.10 0.08
CA SER A 219 -29.19 -41.38 -0.10
C SER A 219 -29.50 -41.84 -1.53
N THR A 220 -28.85 -41.24 -2.52
CA THR A 220 -29.00 -41.64 -3.93
C THR A 220 -28.47 -43.06 -4.16
N LEU A 221 -27.29 -43.39 -3.61
CA LEU A 221 -26.73 -44.74 -3.68
C LEU A 221 -27.71 -45.79 -3.11
N GLN A 222 -28.29 -45.53 -1.94
CA GLN A 222 -29.27 -46.43 -1.32
C GLN A 222 -30.47 -46.68 -2.26
N THR A 223 -31.00 -45.63 -2.87
CA THR A 223 -32.11 -45.76 -3.85
C THR A 223 -31.69 -46.55 -5.09
N ARG A 224 -30.46 -46.39 -5.60
CA ARG A 224 -29.97 -47.16 -6.76
C ARG A 224 -29.67 -48.61 -6.43
N GLU A 225 -29.20 -48.91 -5.22
CA GLU A 225 -29.01 -50.29 -4.75
C GLU A 225 -30.35 -51.02 -4.61
N GLU A 226 -31.39 -50.34 -4.12
CA GLU A 226 -32.73 -50.91 -4.05
C GLU A 226 -33.33 -51.15 -5.45
N SER A 227 -33.10 -50.23 -6.38
CA SER A 227 -33.46 -50.35 -7.80
C SER A 227 -32.80 -51.57 -8.45
N LEU A 228 -31.52 -51.79 -8.17
CA LEU A 228 -30.78 -52.96 -8.61
C LEU A 228 -31.33 -54.25 -8.00
N ARG A 229 -31.71 -54.24 -6.72
CA ARG A 229 -32.31 -55.39 -6.04
C ARG A 229 -33.63 -55.81 -6.71
N ILE A 230 -34.50 -54.85 -7.01
CA ILE A 230 -35.80 -55.08 -7.66
C ILE A 230 -35.61 -55.66 -9.07
N THR A 231 -34.76 -55.02 -9.89
CA THR A 231 -34.54 -55.47 -11.28
C THR A 231 -33.84 -56.82 -11.37
N LYS A 232 -32.91 -57.13 -10.45
CA LYS A 232 -32.33 -58.48 -10.32
C LYS A 232 -33.38 -59.54 -9.97
N ALA A 233 -34.21 -59.27 -8.96
CA ALA A 233 -35.26 -60.22 -8.57
C ALA A 233 -36.23 -60.53 -9.71
N ARG A 234 -36.57 -59.54 -10.54
CA ARG A 234 -37.43 -59.72 -11.72
C ARG A 234 -36.74 -60.48 -12.85
N LEU A 235 -35.46 -60.26 -13.07
CA LEU A 235 -34.64 -61.06 -13.99
C LEU A 235 -34.58 -62.53 -13.54
N ASP A 236 -34.31 -62.78 -12.26
CA ASP A 236 -34.21 -64.12 -11.69
C ASP A 236 -35.55 -64.88 -11.75
N ALA A 237 -36.66 -64.15 -11.67
CA ALA A 237 -38.02 -64.67 -11.86
C ALA A 237 -38.41 -64.84 -13.35
N GLY A 238 -37.56 -64.44 -14.30
CA GLY A 238 -37.82 -64.51 -15.74
C GLY A 238 -38.86 -63.50 -16.25
N ILE A 239 -39.16 -62.45 -15.48
CA ILE A 239 -40.16 -61.42 -15.82
C ILE A 239 -39.58 -60.40 -16.81
N ASP A 240 -38.35 -59.96 -16.58
CA ASP A 240 -37.67 -58.95 -17.41
C ASP A 240 -36.43 -59.55 -18.11
N SER A 241 -35.97 -58.89 -19.18
CA SER A 241 -34.69 -59.22 -19.82
C SER A 241 -33.49 -58.79 -18.96
N LYS A 242 -32.28 -59.20 -19.33
CA LYS A 242 -31.04 -58.86 -18.60
C LYS A 242 -30.70 -57.35 -18.63
N ALA A 243 -31.17 -56.61 -19.64
CA ALA A 243 -30.76 -55.22 -19.87
C ALA A 243 -31.13 -54.27 -18.70
N PRO A 244 -32.37 -54.22 -18.17
CA PRO A 244 -32.71 -53.41 -17.00
C PRO A 244 -31.83 -53.68 -15.76
N SER A 245 -31.48 -54.94 -15.49
CA SER A 245 -30.60 -55.27 -14.36
C SER A 245 -29.17 -54.73 -14.55
N LEU A 246 -28.63 -54.81 -15.78
CA LEU A 246 -27.31 -54.24 -16.09
C LEU A 246 -27.32 -52.71 -16.01
N GLN A 247 -28.39 -52.05 -16.46
CA GLN A 247 -28.55 -50.60 -16.35
C GLN A 247 -28.63 -50.15 -14.88
N ALA A 248 -29.43 -50.85 -14.06
CA ALA A 248 -29.50 -50.58 -12.63
C ALA A 248 -28.16 -50.83 -11.92
N ALA A 249 -27.40 -51.86 -12.34
CA ALA A 249 -26.09 -52.15 -11.78
C ALA A 249 -25.10 -51.03 -12.09
N ALA A 250 -25.05 -50.56 -13.34
CA ALA A 250 -24.22 -49.42 -13.73
C ALA A 250 -24.63 -48.13 -12.99
N SER A 251 -25.93 -47.91 -12.77
CA SER A 251 -26.44 -46.75 -12.02
C SER A 251 -26.02 -46.79 -10.54
N ALA A 252 -26.09 -47.96 -9.90
CA ALA A 252 -25.64 -48.15 -8.52
C ALA A 252 -24.12 -47.90 -8.37
N GLU A 253 -23.30 -48.44 -9.27
CA GLU A 253 -21.85 -48.18 -9.24
C GLU A 253 -21.52 -46.70 -9.51
N THR A 254 -22.25 -46.04 -10.40
CA THR A 254 -22.10 -44.59 -10.64
C THR A 254 -22.43 -43.78 -9.38
N ALA A 255 -23.51 -44.11 -8.68
CA ALA A 255 -23.87 -43.48 -7.41
C ALA A 255 -22.83 -43.76 -6.31
N ARG A 256 -22.25 -44.97 -6.29
CA ARG A 256 -21.20 -45.33 -5.33
C ARG A 256 -19.94 -44.50 -5.54
N ILE A 257 -19.53 -44.34 -6.80
CA ILE A 257 -18.40 -43.45 -7.17
C ILE A 257 -18.70 -42.02 -6.72
N ALA A 258 -19.93 -41.52 -6.95
CA ALA A 258 -20.32 -40.17 -6.52
C ALA A 258 -20.23 -40.01 -4.98
N ALA A 259 -20.69 -40.99 -4.20
CA ALA A 259 -20.60 -40.98 -2.74
C ALA A 259 -19.13 -40.98 -2.24
N LEU A 260 -18.26 -41.80 -2.83
CA LEU A 260 -16.83 -41.84 -2.50
C LEU A 260 -16.12 -40.52 -2.86
N ASN A 261 -16.49 -39.90 -3.97
CA ASN A 261 -15.99 -38.58 -4.36
C ASN A 261 -16.44 -37.49 -3.38
N ALA A 262 -17.72 -37.48 -2.98
CA ALA A 262 -18.25 -36.55 -1.99
C ALA A 262 -17.57 -36.75 -0.62
N GLN A 263 -17.29 -37.99 -0.20
CA GLN A 263 -16.55 -38.29 1.02
C GLN A 263 -15.14 -37.69 0.96
N SER A 264 -14.45 -37.84 -0.16
CA SER A 264 -13.15 -37.20 -0.38
C SER A 264 -13.25 -35.68 -0.37
N GLY A 265 -14.33 -35.10 -0.91
CA GLY A 265 -14.64 -33.68 -0.88
C GLY A 265 -14.74 -33.13 0.55
N VAL A 266 -15.48 -33.80 1.43
CA VAL A 266 -15.59 -33.46 2.85
C VAL A 266 -14.23 -33.47 3.54
N LEU A 267 -13.41 -34.50 3.31
CA LEU A 267 -12.07 -34.59 3.90
C LEU A 267 -11.15 -33.45 3.43
N LYS A 268 -11.19 -33.12 2.14
CA LYS A 268 -10.42 -31.99 1.57
C LYS A 268 -10.89 -30.65 2.14
N ALA A 269 -12.20 -30.41 2.20
CA ALA A 269 -12.77 -29.19 2.77
C ALA A 269 -12.41 -29.02 4.26
N ARG A 270 -12.43 -30.11 5.03
CA ARG A 270 -12.00 -30.13 6.43
C ARG A 270 -10.51 -29.78 6.57
N ASN A 271 -9.65 -30.32 5.71
CA ASN A 271 -8.22 -30.01 5.73
C ASN A 271 -7.94 -28.55 5.35
N ALA A 272 -8.65 -28.00 4.36
CA ALA A 272 -8.54 -26.59 3.98
C ALA A 272 -8.94 -25.65 5.13
N LEU A 273 -10.05 -25.94 5.81
CA LEU A 273 -10.49 -25.15 6.98
C LEU A 273 -9.47 -25.20 8.11
N LYS A 274 -8.94 -26.40 8.43
CA LYS A 274 -7.88 -26.58 9.44
C LYS A 274 -6.60 -25.80 9.09
N PHE A 275 -6.22 -25.78 7.82
CA PHE A 275 -5.07 -25.03 7.35
C PHE A 275 -5.25 -23.51 7.56
N LEU A 276 -6.41 -22.96 7.15
CA LEU A 276 -6.71 -21.53 7.32
C LEU A 276 -6.78 -21.12 8.79
N VAL A 277 -7.38 -21.95 9.65
CA VAL A 277 -7.44 -21.69 11.10
C VAL A 277 -6.06 -21.82 11.75
N GLY A 278 -5.18 -22.67 11.21
CA GLY A 278 -3.81 -22.83 11.72
C GLY A 278 -3.73 -23.58 13.06
N ALA A 279 -4.80 -24.25 13.49
CA ALA A 279 -4.89 -25.03 14.71
C ALA A 279 -5.80 -26.26 14.55
N PRO A 280 -5.68 -27.29 15.40
CA PRO A 280 -6.65 -28.38 15.45
C PRO A 280 -8.07 -27.85 15.72
N ILE A 281 -9.05 -28.38 14.97
CA ILE A 281 -10.48 -28.05 15.12
C ILE A 281 -11.18 -29.31 15.62
N SER A 282 -11.95 -29.18 16.69
CA SER A 282 -12.79 -30.24 17.24
C SER A 282 -14.08 -30.40 16.43
N ASP A 283 -14.67 -31.60 16.43
CA ASP A 283 -15.83 -31.91 15.58
C ASP A 283 -17.08 -31.09 15.94
N ASP A 284 -17.22 -30.63 17.19
CA ASP A 284 -18.32 -29.77 17.65
C ASP A 284 -18.28 -28.35 17.06
N MET A 285 -17.10 -27.90 16.62
CA MET A 285 -16.93 -26.60 15.97
C MET A 285 -17.18 -26.65 14.46
N LEU A 286 -17.39 -27.84 13.88
CA LEU A 286 -17.66 -27.99 12.46
C LEU A 286 -19.10 -27.55 12.12
N PRO A 287 -19.33 -27.03 10.90
CA PRO A 287 -20.66 -26.68 10.46
C PRO A 287 -21.59 -27.89 10.41
N GLU A 288 -22.88 -27.62 10.57
CA GLU A 288 -23.91 -28.57 10.19
C GLU A 288 -24.05 -28.61 8.66
N PRO A 289 -24.56 -29.72 8.08
CA PRO A 289 -24.82 -29.83 6.64
C PRO A 289 -25.82 -28.78 6.14
N ALA A 290 -25.47 -28.07 5.06
CA ALA A 290 -26.27 -26.99 4.47
C ALA A 290 -26.71 -25.89 5.45
N VAL A 291 -25.73 -25.15 5.97
CA VAL A 291 -25.94 -24.00 6.84
C VAL A 291 -26.87 -22.98 6.15
N PRO A 292 -28.01 -22.61 6.76
CA PRO A 292 -29.03 -21.82 6.06
C PRO A 292 -28.65 -20.33 5.95
N ALA A 293 -27.89 -19.81 6.91
CA ALA A 293 -27.47 -18.43 6.97
C ALA A 293 -26.18 -18.31 7.79
N ILE A 294 -25.34 -17.36 7.40
CA ILE A 294 -24.08 -17.04 8.10
C ILE A 294 -24.02 -15.57 8.55
N ALA A 295 -24.93 -14.72 8.06
CA ALA A 295 -24.95 -13.29 8.28
C ALA A 295 -26.30 -12.81 8.86
N SER A 296 -26.29 -11.62 9.46
CA SER A 296 -27.43 -11.03 10.19
C SER A 296 -28.51 -10.43 9.28
N SER A 297 -28.13 -9.93 8.10
CA SER A 297 -29.04 -9.27 7.16
C SER A 297 -29.05 -9.97 5.80
N GLN A 298 -30.25 -10.22 5.28
CA GLN A 298 -30.45 -10.61 3.88
C GLN A 298 -30.43 -9.40 2.93
N VAL A 299 -30.64 -8.19 3.46
CA VAL A 299 -30.58 -6.94 2.71
C VAL A 299 -29.22 -6.29 2.97
N LEU A 300 -28.31 -6.45 2.01
CA LEU A 300 -26.98 -5.84 2.06
C LEU A 300 -27.02 -4.60 1.16
N SER A 301 -26.88 -3.41 1.75
CA SER A 301 -26.66 -2.19 0.99
C SER A 301 -25.16 -2.00 0.83
N ALA A 302 -24.69 -1.84 -0.42
CA ALA A 302 -23.27 -1.62 -0.71
C ALA A 302 -22.76 -0.24 -0.22
N GLY A 303 -23.66 0.67 0.18
CA GLY A 303 -23.32 2.02 0.62
C GLY A 303 -22.98 2.95 -0.55
N LEU A 304 -22.30 4.07 -0.24
CA LEU A 304 -21.88 5.04 -1.26
C LEU A 304 -20.51 4.65 -1.85
N PRO A 305 -20.23 4.92 -3.13
CA PRO A 305 -18.92 4.66 -3.72
C PRO A 305 -17.74 5.34 -2.98
N SER A 306 -17.99 6.49 -2.35
CA SER A 306 -17.01 7.19 -1.50
C SER A 306 -16.62 6.41 -0.25
N ASP A 307 -17.47 5.50 0.23
CA ASP A 307 -17.17 4.66 1.40
C ASP A 307 -16.04 3.68 1.07
N LEU A 308 -15.95 3.19 -0.18
CA LEU A 308 -14.89 2.29 -0.61
C LEU A 308 -13.51 2.91 -0.43
N LEU A 309 -13.35 4.18 -0.79
CA LEU A 309 -12.09 4.92 -0.66
C LEU A 309 -11.62 5.04 0.80
N ARG A 310 -12.57 4.99 1.75
CA ARG A 310 -12.29 5.17 3.17
C ARG A 310 -12.10 3.85 3.92
N TYR A 311 -12.85 2.82 3.56
CA TYR A 311 -12.92 1.58 4.33
C TYR A 311 -12.11 0.43 3.73
N ARG A 312 -11.72 0.49 2.45
CA ARG A 312 -10.90 -0.56 1.84
C ARG A 312 -9.40 -0.43 2.20
N PRO A 313 -8.80 -1.41 2.89
CA PRO A 313 -7.41 -1.28 3.32
C PRO A 313 -6.38 -1.36 2.19
N ASP A 314 -6.67 -2.00 1.06
CA ASP A 314 -5.81 -2.04 -0.13
C ASP A 314 -5.71 -0.66 -0.81
N VAL A 315 -6.83 0.08 -0.89
CA VAL A 315 -6.83 1.47 -1.39
C VAL A 315 -6.03 2.38 -0.45
N LEU A 316 -6.22 2.26 0.87
CA LEU A 316 -5.43 3.00 1.87
C LEU A 316 -3.93 2.65 1.79
N GLN A 317 -3.59 1.38 1.55
CA GLN A 317 -2.21 0.97 1.36
C GLN A 317 -1.57 1.67 0.16
N ALA A 318 -2.27 1.73 -0.98
CA ALA A 318 -1.81 2.45 -2.16
C ALA A 318 -1.70 3.96 -1.88
N GLU A 319 -2.62 4.53 -1.10
CA GLU A 319 -2.59 5.93 -0.65
C GLU A 319 -1.31 6.24 0.15
N TYR A 320 -0.97 5.39 1.13
CA TYR A 320 0.24 5.54 1.92
C TYR A 320 1.51 5.38 1.08
N ASN A 321 1.53 4.45 0.13
CA ASN A 321 2.66 4.28 -0.80
C ASN A 321 2.85 5.53 -1.68
N LEU A 322 1.76 6.14 -2.15
CA LEU A 322 1.82 7.40 -2.90
C LEU A 322 2.36 8.55 -2.04
N LYS A 323 1.93 8.66 -0.79
CA LYS A 323 2.49 9.66 0.15
C LYS A 323 3.98 9.42 0.40
N ALA A 324 4.41 8.17 0.55
CA ALA A 324 5.82 7.82 0.71
C ALA A 324 6.66 8.22 -0.51
N ALA A 325 6.15 7.99 -1.73
CA ALA A 325 6.82 8.42 -2.97
C ALA A 325 6.90 9.95 -3.08
N GLY A 326 5.84 10.66 -2.68
CA GLY A 326 5.84 12.12 -2.58
C GLY A 326 6.93 12.65 -1.64
N ALA A 327 7.09 12.04 -0.46
CA ALA A 327 8.17 12.40 0.47
C ALA A 327 9.57 12.13 -0.12
N ASN A 328 9.73 11.07 -0.93
CA ASN A 328 11.00 10.74 -1.59
C ASN A 328 11.47 11.81 -2.59
N ILE A 329 10.53 12.48 -3.30
CA ILE A 329 10.86 13.60 -4.19
C ILE A 329 11.54 14.72 -3.40
N GLU A 330 11.03 15.05 -2.21
CA GLU A 330 11.64 16.09 -1.37
C GLU A 330 13.02 15.68 -0.85
N VAL A 331 13.26 14.39 -0.61
CA VAL A 331 14.60 13.87 -0.28
C VAL A 331 15.56 14.08 -1.46
N ALA A 332 15.14 13.72 -2.68
CA ALA A 332 15.94 13.89 -3.88
C ALA A 332 16.20 15.37 -4.19
N ARG A 333 15.18 16.22 -4.00
CA ARG A 333 15.28 17.68 -4.14
C ARG A 333 16.23 18.28 -3.11
N ALA A 334 16.18 17.82 -1.86
CA ALA A 334 17.06 18.31 -0.80
C ALA A 334 18.56 18.04 -1.09
N ALA A 335 18.87 17.04 -1.91
CA ALA A 335 20.25 16.74 -2.33
C ALA A 335 20.90 17.83 -3.21
N TYR A 336 20.13 18.76 -3.76
CA TYR A 336 20.65 19.92 -4.48
C TYR A 336 21.10 21.06 -3.55
N TYR A 337 20.68 21.04 -2.29
CA TYR A 337 21.09 22.04 -1.31
C TYR A 337 22.37 21.63 -0.56
N PRO A 338 23.12 22.60 0.02
CA PRO A 338 24.28 22.29 0.84
C PRO A 338 23.88 21.46 2.06
N SER A 339 24.53 20.32 2.26
CA SER A 339 24.43 19.57 3.52
C SER A 339 25.35 20.19 4.57
N ILE A 340 24.83 20.44 5.77
CA ILE A 340 25.58 21.00 6.90
C ILE A 340 25.68 19.90 7.95
N SER A 341 26.90 19.44 8.23
CA SER A 341 27.14 18.41 9.23
C SER A 341 27.98 18.95 10.38
N LEU A 342 27.76 18.41 11.57
CA LEU A 342 28.47 18.77 12.78
C LEU A 342 29.29 17.58 13.25
N THR A 343 30.61 17.77 13.36
CA THR A 343 31.51 16.78 13.97
C THR A 343 32.14 17.36 15.23
N GLY A 344 32.43 16.47 16.17
CA GLY A 344 33.13 16.83 17.39
C GLY A 344 33.87 15.63 17.95
N ASN A 345 34.97 15.88 18.64
CA ASN A 345 35.73 14.86 19.34
C ASN A 345 36.19 15.42 20.68
N LEU A 346 36.14 14.60 21.73
CA LEU A 346 36.62 14.93 23.05
C LEU A 346 37.36 13.72 23.61
N GLY A 347 38.65 13.84 23.91
CA GLY A 347 39.44 12.72 24.39
C GLY A 347 40.89 13.07 24.63
N TYR A 348 41.77 12.15 24.29
CA TYR A 348 43.20 12.28 24.45
C TYR A 348 43.91 11.91 23.15
N SER A 349 44.99 12.63 22.84
CA SER A 349 45.86 12.41 21.67
C SER A 349 47.31 12.59 22.11
N SER A 350 48.17 11.61 21.81
CA SER A 350 49.58 11.61 22.26
C SER A 350 50.50 10.95 21.23
N SER A 351 51.76 11.42 21.16
CA SER A 351 52.81 10.75 20.38
C SER A 351 53.31 9.46 21.02
N ASP A 352 53.14 9.33 22.34
CA ASP A 352 53.59 8.19 23.12
C ASP A 352 52.43 7.57 23.90
N LEU A 353 52.31 6.25 23.85
CA LEU A 353 51.23 5.53 24.54
C LEU A 353 51.29 5.72 26.08
N SER A 354 52.49 5.84 26.65
CA SER A 354 52.69 6.09 28.09
C SER A 354 52.09 7.42 28.56
N ASP A 355 51.92 8.35 27.62
CA ASP A 355 51.52 9.72 27.90
C ASP A 355 50.06 9.98 27.53
N LEU A 356 49.38 8.98 26.95
CA LEU A 356 48.03 9.10 26.41
C LEU A 356 47.01 9.61 27.44
N PHE A 357 47.04 9.11 28.67
CA PHE A 357 46.06 9.49 29.70
C PHE A 357 46.55 10.61 30.64
N LYS A 358 47.66 11.29 30.30
CA LYS A 358 48.10 12.47 31.04
C LYS A 358 47.19 13.66 30.71
N SER A 359 47.00 14.57 31.67
CA SER A 359 46.20 15.78 31.46
C SER A 359 46.74 16.68 30.34
N SER A 360 48.04 16.60 30.05
CA SER A 360 48.70 17.29 28.93
C SER A 360 48.27 16.77 27.55
N SER A 361 47.74 15.56 27.48
CA SER A 361 47.34 14.89 26.23
C SER A 361 45.85 15.04 25.95
N ALA A 362 45.10 15.75 26.82
CA ALA A 362 43.69 16.04 26.61
C ALA A 362 43.49 16.91 25.36
N SER A 363 42.58 16.50 24.49
CA SER A 363 42.33 17.11 23.20
C SER A 363 40.83 17.14 22.90
N TRP A 364 40.37 18.23 22.29
CA TRP A 364 39.00 18.34 21.78
C TRP A 364 38.99 19.05 20.43
N SER A 365 38.02 18.71 19.61
CA SER A 365 37.73 19.38 18.35
C SER A 365 36.23 19.50 18.17
N PHE A 366 35.82 20.58 17.51
CA PHE A 366 34.44 20.83 17.13
C PHE A 366 34.47 21.60 15.82
N GLY A 367 33.78 21.08 14.81
CA GLY A 367 33.81 21.66 13.47
C GLY A 367 32.52 21.38 12.70
N PRO A 368 31.70 22.40 12.41
CA PRO A 368 30.71 22.27 11.37
C PRO A 368 31.42 22.15 10.01
N SER A 369 30.91 21.30 9.13
CA SER A 369 31.35 21.19 7.75
C SER A 369 30.17 21.36 6.80
N ILE A 370 30.40 22.05 5.69
CA ILE A 370 29.40 22.29 4.65
C ILE A 370 29.86 21.57 3.40
N LYS A 371 28.99 20.72 2.84
CA LYS A 371 29.22 20.02 1.58
C LYS A 371 28.14 20.40 0.58
N LEU A 372 28.54 21.10 -0.48
CA LEU A 372 27.71 21.45 -1.63
C LEU A 372 28.33 20.80 -2.87
N PRO A 373 27.69 19.75 -3.44
CA PRO A 373 28.19 19.16 -4.67
C PRO A 373 27.88 20.09 -5.86
N LEU A 374 28.93 20.62 -6.50
CA LEU A 374 28.79 21.51 -7.66
C LEU A 374 28.67 20.76 -8.99
N PHE A 375 29.30 19.59 -9.08
CA PHE A 375 29.29 18.72 -10.26
C PHE A 375 29.38 17.27 -9.82
N ASP A 376 28.48 16.45 -10.36
CA ASP A 376 28.34 15.00 -10.09
C ASP A 376 27.95 14.23 -11.35
N ALA A 377 28.24 14.80 -12.53
CA ALA A 377 27.90 14.22 -13.83
C ALA A 377 26.42 13.84 -14.02
N GLY A 378 25.49 14.58 -13.39
CA GLY A 378 24.04 14.39 -13.54
C GLY A 378 23.41 13.38 -12.57
N GLN A 379 24.15 12.87 -11.58
CA GLN A 379 23.61 11.90 -10.63
C GLN A 379 22.40 12.42 -9.83
N ARG A 380 22.43 13.68 -9.37
CA ARG A 380 21.28 14.30 -8.69
C ARG A 380 20.05 14.42 -9.60
N ASP A 381 20.26 14.81 -10.86
CA ASP A 381 19.18 14.94 -11.85
C ASP A 381 18.52 13.58 -12.11
N ALA A 382 19.32 12.53 -12.30
CA ALA A 382 18.82 11.18 -12.46
C ALA A 382 18.08 10.68 -11.21
N ASN A 383 18.58 10.94 -9.99
CA ASN A 383 17.90 10.54 -8.76
C ASN A 383 16.57 11.29 -8.56
N TYR A 384 16.51 12.56 -8.94
CA TYR A 384 15.27 13.35 -8.90
C TYR A 384 14.26 12.83 -9.92
N GLU A 385 14.70 12.55 -11.15
CA GLU A 385 13.87 11.93 -12.19
C GLU A 385 13.33 10.57 -11.75
N VAL A 386 14.17 9.72 -11.13
CA VAL A 386 13.73 8.44 -10.54
C VAL A 386 12.63 8.65 -9.51
N ALA A 387 12.80 9.61 -8.59
CA ALA A 387 11.78 9.89 -7.57
C ALA A 387 10.45 10.40 -8.18
N GLN A 388 10.52 11.18 -9.27
CA GLN A 388 9.33 11.61 -10.02
C GLN A 388 8.62 10.41 -10.67
N ILE A 389 9.37 9.53 -11.33
CA ILE A 389 8.82 8.32 -11.97
C ILE A 389 8.20 7.39 -10.91
N GLU A 390 8.84 7.21 -9.75
CA GLU A 390 8.29 6.40 -8.65
C GLU A 390 6.97 6.98 -8.11
N ARG A 391 6.85 8.31 -8.01
CA ARG A 391 5.58 8.96 -7.66
C ARG A 391 4.53 8.69 -8.71
N ASP A 392 4.84 8.86 -9.99
CA ASP A 392 3.87 8.67 -11.08
C ASP A 392 3.43 7.19 -11.17
N GLN A 393 4.33 6.24 -10.93
CA GLN A 393 3.99 4.83 -10.73
C GLN A 393 3.04 4.62 -9.54
N ALA A 394 3.29 5.30 -8.42
CA ALA A 394 2.41 5.21 -7.25
C ALA A 394 1.01 5.81 -7.50
N VAL A 395 0.90 6.86 -8.34
CA VAL A 395 -0.39 7.41 -8.79
C VAL A 395 -1.17 6.36 -9.58
N ALA A 396 -0.54 5.76 -10.59
CA ALA A 396 -1.17 4.71 -11.41
C ALA A 396 -1.59 3.49 -10.57
N ASN A 397 -0.77 3.09 -9.58
CA ASN A 397 -1.11 2.01 -8.66
C ASN A 397 -2.30 2.35 -7.76
N TYR A 398 -2.40 3.59 -7.29
CA TYR A 398 -3.55 4.06 -6.52
C TYR A 398 -4.83 4.10 -7.37
N GLU A 399 -4.75 4.64 -8.59
CA GLU A 399 -5.87 4.65 -9.54
C GLU A 399 -6.35 3.22 -9.84
N SER A 400 -5.43 2.30 -10.12
CA SER A 400 -5.75 0.89 -10.36
C SER A 400 -6.38 0.21 -9.12
N ALA A 401 -5.92 0.52 -7.91
CA ALA A 401 -6.52 0.00 -6.68
C ALA A 401 -7.97 0.47 -6.52
N VAL A 402 -8.26 1.73 -6.85
CA VAL A 402 -9.62 2.27 -6.86
C VAL A 402 -10.47 1.61 -7.94
N GLU A 403 -9.99 1.51 -9.17
CA GLU A 403 -10.72 0.88 -10.28
C GLU A 403 -11.07 -0.58 -9.98
N ASN A 404 -10.11 -1.35 -9.45
CA ASN A 404 -10.33 -2.75 -9.06
C ASN A 404 -11.37 -2.85 -7.94
N ALA A 405 -11.32 -1.96 -6.95
CA ALA A 405 -12.30 -1.94 -5.88
C ALA A 405 -13.74 -1.74 -6.40
N PHE A 406 -13.92 -0.82 -7.35
CA PHE A 406 -15.22 -0.59 -7.98
C PHE A 406 -15.65 -1.79 -8.83
N LYS A 407 -14.74 -2.36 -9.61
CA LYS A 407 -15.01 -3.55 -10.42
C LYS A 407 -15.47 -4.72 -9.55
N GLU A 408 -14.76 -5.04 -8.48
CA GLU A 408 -15.08 -6.16 -7.59
C GLU A 408 -16.48 -6.01 -6.96
N VAL A 409 -16.85 -4.81 -6.52
CA VAL A 409 -18.19 -4.54 -5.98
C VAL A 409 -19.26 -4.76 -7.06
N ASN A 410 -19.03 -4.24 -8.26
CA ASN A 410 -19.97 -4.36 -9.38
C ASN A 410 -20.16 -5.82 -9.81
N ASP A 411 -19.09 -6.61 -9.91
CA ASP A 411 -19.16 -8.04 -10.24
C ASP A 411 -20.03 -8.79 -9.21
N VAL A 412 -19.80 -8.55 -7.92
CA VAL A 412 -20.56 -9.18 -6.83
C VAL A 412 -22.05 -8.79 -6.85
N LEU A 413 -22.35 -7.52 -7.16
CA LEU A 413 -23.74 -7.05 -7.29
C LEU A 413 -24.43 -7.62 -8.54
N ALA A 414 -23.70 -7.76 -9.64
CA ALA A 414 -24.20 -8.35 -10.88
C ALA A 414 -24.60 -9.82 -10.68
N ASP A 415 -23.76 -10.62 -10.01
CA ASP A 415 -24.09 -12.00 -9.63
C ASP A 415 -25.36 -12.03 -8.78
N ARG A 416 -25.39 -11.18 -7.74
CA ARG A 416 -26.50 -11.10 -6.80
C ARG A 416 -27.84 -10.78 -7.46
N ALA A 417 -27.85 -9.94 -8.49
CA ALA A 417 -29.06 -9.50 -9.19
C ALA A 417 -29.90 -10.66 -9.77
N THR A 418 -29.28 -11.81 -10.07
CA THR A 418 -29.97 -12.95 -10.69
C THR A 418 -30.12 -14.17 -9.78
N LEU A 419 -29.44 -14.19 -8.62
CA LEU A 419 -29.39 -15.36 -7.74
C LEU A 419 -30.76 -15.83 -7.26
N ASP A 420 -31.65 -14.91 -6.87
CA ASP A 420 -32.98 -15.27 -6.36
C ASP A 420 -33.87 -15.88 -7.45
N GLN A 421 -33.83 -15.32 -8.66
CA GLN A 421 -34.60 -15.84 -9.80
C GLN A 421 -34.11 -17.23 -10.22
N ARG A 422 -32.78 -17.44 -10.28
CA ARG A 422 -32.16 -18.74 -10.53
C ARG A 422 -32.57 -19.76 -9.46
N THR A 423 -32.54 -19.37 -8.19
CA THR A 423 -32.89 -20.24 -7.06
C THR A 423 -34.33 -20.71 -7.14
N GLN A 424 -35.27 -19.79 -7.38
CA GLN A 424 -36.68 -20.14 -7.54
C GLN A 424 -36.93 -21.05 -8.77
N ALA A 425 -36.18 -20.85 -9.86
CA ALA A 425 -36.30 -21.70 -11.05
C ALA A 425 -35.83 -23.14 -10.77
N GLU A 426 -34.72 -23.32 -10.06
CA GLU A 426 -34.20 -24.63 -9.67
C GLU A 426 -35.17 -25.37 -8.73
N TYR A 427 -35.80 -24.68 -7.76
CA TYR A 427 -36.81 -25.30 -6.91
C TYR A 427 -38.04 -25.78 -7.69
N ARG A 428 -38.52 -25.01 -8.67
CA ARG A 428 -39.61 -25.46 -9.57
C ARG A 428 -39.17 -26.64 -10.43
N LEU A 429 -37.91 -26.66 -10.87
CA LEU A 429 -37.35 -27.79 -11.61
C LEU A 429 -37.32 -29.06 -10.75
N GLN A 430 -36.95 -28.94 -9.47
CA GLN A 430 -36.97 -30.04 -8.52
C GLN A 430 -38.40 -30.57 -8.33
N GLU A 431 -39.39 -29.69 -8.14
CA GLU A 431 -40.79 -30.07 -8.01
C GLU A 431 -41.29 -30.86 -9.23
N ASN A 432 -40.97 -30.38 -10.45
CA ASN A 432 -41.34 -31.05 -11.69
C ASN A 432 -40.68 -32.44 -11.84
N TYR A 433 -39.38 -32.56 -11.54
CA TYR A 433 -38.70 -33.86 -11.62
C TYR A 433 -39.11 -34.82 -10.51
N GLN A 434 -39.49 -34.32 -9.33
CA GLN A 434 -40.08 -35.14 -8.28
C GLN A 434 -41.43 -35.71 -8.75
N GLY A 435 -42.33 -34.88 -9.29
CA GLY A 435 -43.60 -35.35 -9.83
C GLY A 435 -43.43 -36.34 -10.99
N LEU A 436 -42.46 -36.11 -11.88
CA LEU A 436 -42.12 -37.05 -12.95
C LEU A 436 -41.63 -38.40 -12.41
N PHE A 437 -40.78 -38.37 -11.38
CA PHE A 437 -40.30 -39.57 -10.73
C PHE A 437 -41.46 -40.38 -10.12
N ASP A 438 -42.36 -39.73 -9.38
CA ASP A 438 -43.49 -40.38 -8.74
C ASP A 438 -44.43 -41.05 -9.76
N ILE A 439 -44.69 -40.37 -10.89
CA ILE A 439 -45.52 -40.90 -11.98
C ILE A 439 -44.84 -42.07 -12.69
N SER A 440 -43.56 -41.93 -13.06
CA SER A 440 -42.80 -42.99 -13.72
C SER A 440 -42.70 -44.23 -12.82
N GLU A 441 -42.49 -44.06 -11.52
CA GLU A 441 -42.42 -45.16 -10.57
C GLU A 441 -43.77 -45.90 -10.47
N ALA A 442 -44.89 -45.16 -10.40
CA ALA A 442 -46.22 -45.75 -10.38
C ALA A 442 -46.54 -46.54 -11.65
N ARG A 443 -46.20 -46.01 -12.83
CA ARG A 443 -46.39 -46.69 -14.13
C ARG A 443 -45.55 -47.95 -14.25
N PHE A 444 -44.30 -47.92 -13.80
CA PHE A 444 -43.44 -49.10 -13.75
C PHE A 444 -43.98 -50.18 -12.81
N LYS A 445 -44.44 -49.80 -11.60
CA LYS A 445 -45.08 -50.72 -10.64
C LYS A 445 -46.35 -51.35 -11.21
N ALA A 446 -47.10 -50.61 -12.03
CA ALA A 446 -48.28 -51.10 -12.75
C ALA A 446 -47.94 -51.88 -14.04
N GLN A 447 -46.66 -52.09 -14.37
CA GLN A 447 -46.17 -52.74 -15.60
C GLN A 447 -46.64 -52.08 -16.91
N VAL A 448 -46.94 -50.79 -16.86
CA VAL A 448 -47.38 -50.00 -18.03
C VAL A 448 -46.19 -49.42 -18.79
N ASP A 449 -45.04 -49.27 -18.13
CA ASP A 449 -43.83 -48.67 -18.68
C ASP A 449 -42.58 -49.43 -18.26
N ASP A 450 -41.48 -49.19 -18.96
CA ASP A 450 -40.19 -49.78 -18.61
C ASP A 450 -39.51 -49.06 -17.43
N TYR A 451 -38.44 -49.67 -16.92
CA TYR A 451 -37.71 -49.11 -15.79
C TYR A 451 -36.81 -47.92 -16.17
N LEU A 452 -36.57 -47.70 -17.47
CA LEU A 452 -35.68 -46.64 -17.93
C LEU A 452 -36.26 -45.26 -17.61
N ALA A 453 -37.58 -45.10 -17.74
CA ALA A 453 -38.28 -43.86 -17.39
C ALA A 453 -38.11 -43.47 -15.91
N VAL A 454 -38.04 -44.45 -15.01
CA VAL A 454 -37.78 -44.23 -13.57
C VAL A 454 -36.33 -43.79 -13.36
N LEU A 455 -35.38 -44.48 -13.99
CA LEU A 455 -33.96 -44.17 -13.87
C LEU A 455 -33.62 -42.77 -14.38
N ASP A 456 -34.20 -42.37 -15.52
CA ASP A 456 -34.02 -41.04 -16.11
C ASP A 456 -34.60 -39.95 -15.21
N ALA A 457 -35.82 -40.12 -14.69
CA ALA A 457 -36.43 -39.16 -13.76
C ALA A 457 -35.59 -39.00 -12.48
N GLN A 458 -35.13 -40.10 -11.88
CA GLN A 458 -34.24 -40.05 -10.71
C GLN A 458 -32.90 -39.38 -11.01
N ARG A 459 -32.33 -39.58 -12.22
CA ARG A 459 -31.06 -38.94 -12.61
C ARG A 459 -31.22 -37.42 -12.72
N SER A 460 -32.30 -36.96 -13.35
CA SER A 460 -32.62 -35.55 -13.46
C SER A 460 -32.88 -34.90 -12.10
N LEU A 461 -33.67 -35.57 -11.24
CA LEU A 461 -33.93 -35.10 -9.87
C LEU A 461 -32.64 -34.94 -9.05
N PHE A 462 -31.76 -35.95 -9.08
CA PHE A 462 -30.46 -35.88 -8.40
C PHE A 462 -29.59 -34.73 -8.92
N SER A 463 -29.53 -34.54 -10.25
CA SER A 463 -28.78 -33.43 -10.86
C SER A 463 -29.32 -32.07 -10.40
N THR A 464 -30.64 -31.89 -10.35
CA THR A 464 -31.26 -30.64 -9.90
C THR A 464 -31.03 -30.39 -8.42
N GLN A 465 -31.14 -31.42 -7.56
CA GLN A 465 -30.82 -31.28 -6.14
C GLN A 465 -29.36 -30.86 -5.92
N GLN A 466 -28.44 -31.40 -6.71
CA GLN A 466 -27.03 -30.99 -6.69
C GLN A 466 -26.84 -29.53 -7.15
N SER A 467 -27.56 -29.09 -8.19
CA SER A 467 -27.55 -27.69 -8.65
C SER A 467 -28.06 -26.73 -7.56
N ILE A 468 -29.13 -27.08 -6.85
CA ILE A 468 -29.67 -26.28 -5.73
C ILE A 468 -28.64 -26.12 -4.63
N LEU A 469 -27.95 -27.21 -4.22
CA LEU A 469 -26.91 -27.13 -3.21
C LEU A 469 -25.76 -26.20 -3.64
N ASN A 470 -25.34 -26.27 -4.90
CA ASN A 470 -24.29 -25.40 -5.42
C ASN A 470 -24.72 -23.92 -5.45
N LEU A 471 -25.98 -23.66 -5.83
CA LEU A 471 -26.51 -22.29 -5.93
C LEU A 471 -26.74 -21.65 -4.56
N GLU A 472 -27.21 -22.42 -3.58
CA GLU A 472 -27.34 -21.95 -2.20
C GLU A 472 -25.96 -21.66 -1.57
N GLN A 473 -24.94 -22.48 -1.88
CA GLN A 473 -23.55 -22.19 -1.53
C GLN A 473 -23.05 -20.89 -2.21
N GLU A 474 -23.33 -20.71 -3.51
CA GLU A 474 -23.00 -19.50 -4.29
C GLU A 474 -23.61 -18.25 -3.63
N ARG A 475 -24.86 -18.34 -3.15
CA ARG A 475 -25.53 -17.24 -2.44
C ARG A 475 -24.81 -16.82 -1.16
N LEU A 476 -24.38 -17.77 -0.35
CA LEU A 476 -23.64 -17.46 0.89
C LEU A 476 -22.23 -16.92 0.58
N ASN A 477 -21.57 -17.46 -0.44
CA ASN A 477 -20.28 -16.96 -0.89
C ASN A 477 -20.37 -15.51 -1.40
N ASN A 478 -21.41 -15.18 -2.16
CA ASN A 478 -21.67 -13.82 -2.63
C ASN A 478 -21.86 -12.83 -1.46
N GLN A 479 -22.54 -13.24 -0.38
CA GLN A 479 -22.66 -12.40 0.82
C GLN A 479 -21.31 -12.16 1.51
N ILE A 480 -20.48 -13.20 1.64
CA ILE A 480 -19.13 -13.08 2.19
C ILE A 480 -18.28 -12.16 1.32
N GLU A 481 -18.38 -12.32 0.00
CA GLU A 481 -17.61 -11.54 -0.96
C GLU A 481 -18.01 -10.08 -0.94
N LEU A 482 -19.31 -9.78 -0.89
CA LEU A 482 -19.79 -8.41 -0.76
C LEU A 482 -19.23 -7.74 0.50
N TYR A 483 -19.27 -8.44 1.64
CA TYR A 483 -18.65 -7.93 2.86
C TYR A 483 -17.14 -7.70 2.72
N GLN A 484 -16.43 -8.64 2.06
CA GLN A 484 -14.99 -8.55 1.81
C GLN A 484 -14.62 -7.35 0.93
N VAL A 485 -15.28 -7.19 -0.22
CA VAL A 485 -14.96 -6.15 -1.22
C VAL A 485 -15.33 -4.74 -0.74
N LEU A 486 -16.21 -4.63 0.26
CA LEU A 486 -16.52 -3.37 0.96
C LEU A 486 -15.50 -3.02 2.06
N GLY A 487 -14.45 -3.83 2.24
CA GLY A 487 -13.37 -3.59 3.21
C GLY A 487 -13.50 -4.35 4.53
N GLY A 488 -14.53 -5.19 4.69
CA GLY A 488 -14.66 -6.17 5.77
C GLY A 488 -14.54 -5.60 7.20
N GLY A 489 -14.85 -4.32 7.41
CA GLY A 489 -14.85 -3.66 8.71
C GLY A 489 -13.48 -3.54 9.40
N ALA A 490 -12.36 -3.74 8.68
CA ALA A 490 -11.04 -3.79 9.31
C ALA A 490 -10.50 -2.41 9.74
N ASN A 491 -10.80 -1.36 8.97
CA ASN A 491 -10.32 0.01 9.23
C ASN A 491 -11.14 0.77 10.30
N LEU A 492 -11.93 0.05 11.12
CA LEU A 492 -12.76 0.63 12.18
C LEU A 492 -12.06 0.72 13.55
N GLY A 493 -10.76 0.39 13.60
CA GLY A 493 -9.91 0.51 14.78
C GLY A 493 -8.96 1.71 14.69
N PRO A 494 -8.48 2.25 15.83
CA PRO A 494 -7.48 3.30 15.81
C PRO A 494 -6.15 2.77 15.24
N VAL A 495 -5.59 3.49 14.26
CA VAL A 495 -4.24 3.24 13.76
C VAL A 495 -3.23 3.80 14.76
N ALA A 496 -2.32 2.96 15.25
CA ALA A 496 -1.25 3.40 16.13
C ALA A 496 -0.19 4.17 15.32
N VAL A 497 -0.24 5.50 15.35
CA VAL A 497 0.77 6.33 14.68
C VAL A 497 1.98 6.45 15.61
N PRO A 498 3.18 6.01 15.19
CA PRO A 498 4.38 6.18 16.00
C PRO A 498 4.71 7.66 16.11
N THR A 499 4.92 8.14 17.34
CA THR A 499 5.36 9.51 17.58
C THR A 499 6.88 9.60 17.48
N SER A 500 7.38 10.59 16.74
CA SER A 500 8.80 10.92 16.67
C SER A 500 9.36 11.18 18.07
N LYS A 501 10.42 10.45 18.45
CA LYS A 501 11.05 10.57 19.77
C LYS A 501 12.12 11.65 19.78
N TYR A 502 12.79 11.83 18.65
CA TYR A 502 13.90 12.76 18.50
C TYR A 502 13.47 14.00 17.71
N ARG A 503 14.17 15.12 17.93
CA ARG A 503 13.95 16.37 17.19
C ARG A 503 15.30 16.82 16.67
N ASN A 504 15.36 17.16 15.38
CA ASN A 504 16.57 17.73 14.81
C ASN A 504 16.97 19.00 15.57
N LEU A 505 18.26 19.21 15.81
CA LEU A 505 18.76 20.34 16.58
C LEU A 505 18.32 21.69 15.98
N VAL A 506 18.19 21.78 14.65
CA VAL A 506 17.67 23.00 13.99
C VAL A 506 16.26 23.37 14.49
N ASN A 507 15.41 22.36 14.74
CA ASN A 507 14.02 22.53 15.17
C ASN A 507 13.85 22.69 16.68
N VAL A 508 14.92 22.46 17.47
CA VAL A 508 14.95 22.70 18.91
C VAL A 508 15.14 24.19 19.19
N PHE A 509 15.87 24.90 18.32
CA PHE A 509 16.05 26.35 18.41
C PHE A 509 14.88 27.14 17.81
N ASP A 510 13.96 26.47 17.10
CA ASP A 510 12.75 27.07 16.58
C ASP A 510 11.61 27.04 17.62
N ASN A 511 11.18 28.24 18.02
CA ASN A 511 10.40 28.54 19.22
C ASN A 511 8.89 28.27 19.04
N GLN A 512 8.52 27.18 18.37
CA GLN A 512 7.12 26.80 18.17
C GLN A 512 6.56 25.97 19.33
N THR A 513 5.30 26.25 19.71
CA THR A 513 4.60 25.56 20.80
C THR A 513 4.24 24.10 20.44
N ASP A 514 4.20 23.20 21.42
CA ASP A 514 3.91 21.77 21.18
C ASP A 514 2.55 21.52 20.51
N LYS A 515 1.58 22.42 20.65
CA LYS A 515 0.30 22.38 19.91
C LYS A 515 0.48 22.68 18.41
N GLN A 516 1.31 23.66 18.05
CA GLN A 516 1.61 23.96 16.64
C GLN A 516 2.38 22.82 15.99
N LYS A 517 3.30 22.20 16.74
CA LYS A 517 4.06 21.02 16.30
C LYS A 517 3.18 19.77 16.15
N ALA A 518 2.19 19.57 17.02
CA ALA A 518 1.22 18.46 16.88
C ALA A 518 0.28 18.65 15.68
N VAL A 519 -0.16 19.88 15.41
CA VAL A 519 -0.98 20.20 14.22
C VAL A 519 -0.15 20.03 12.94
N GLN A 520 1.11 20.48 12.92
CA GLN A 520 2.01 20.28 11.78
C GLN A 520 2.40 18.82 11.57
N ALA A 521 2.53 18.00 12.62
CA ALA A 521 2.77 16.56 12.46
C ALA A 521 1.54 15.84 11.87
N VAL A 522 0.33 16.27 12.23
CA VAL A 522 -0.92 15.79 11.63
C VAL A 522 -1.07 16.29 10.19
N GLU A 523 -0.68 17.54 9.89
CA GLU A 523 -0.65 18.08 8.53
C GLU A 523 0.44 17.48 7.67
N ALA A 524 1.65 17.24 8.17
CA ALA A 524 2.74 16.60 7.42
C ALA A 524 2.49 15.11 7.18
N SER A 525 1.74 14.44 8.07
CA SER A 525 1.24 13.08 7.81
C SER A 525 0.20 13.02 6.67
N ARG A 526 -0.37 14.18 6.30
CA ARG A 526 -1.01 14.37 5.00
C ARG A 526 0.12 14.73 4.04
N GLY A 527 0.68 13.71 3.37
CA GLY A 527 1.53 13.92 2.20
C GLY A 527 0.78 14.68 1.08
N PRO A 528 1.18 14.58 -0.21
CA PRO A 528 0.43 15.23 -1.29
C PRO A 528 -1.08 15.06 -1.10
N ALA A 529 -1.80 16.19 -1.07
CA ALA A 529 -3.21 16.18 -0.74
C ALA A 529 -3.96 15.46 -1.87
N ILE A 530 -4.39 14.22 -1.60
CA ILE A 530 -5.20 13.44 -2.52
C ILE A 530 -6.59 14.04 -2.47
N VAL A 531 -7.00 14.57 -3.60
CA VAL A 531 -8.26 15.27 -3.76
C VAL A 531 -9.36 14.27 -4.06
N THR A 532 -10.53 14.47 -3.46
CA THR A 532 -11.74 13.72 -3.82
C THR A 532 -12.06 13.91 -5.31
N PRO A 533 -12.81 13.02 -5.97
CA PRO A 533 -13.22 13.21 -7.37
C PRO A 533 -13.89 14.57 -7.63
N GLU A 534 -14.68 15.06 -6.69
CA GLU A 534 -15.33 16.39 -6.76
C GLU A 534 -14.29 17.54 -6.69
N GLN A 535 -13.31 17.43 -5.79
CA GLN A 535 -12.21 18.38 -5.69
C GLN A 535 -11.27 18.29 -6.89
N ALA A 536 -11.01 17.10 -7.42
CA ALA A 536 -10.23 16.87 -8.63
C ALA A 536 -10.86 17.58 -9.82
N TYR A 537 -12.18 17.44 -10.01
CA TYR A 537 -12.93 18.13 -11.04
C TYR A 537 -12.91 19.65 -10.85
N ALA A 538 -13.07 20.14 -9.62
CA ALA A 538 -13.00 21.57 -9.32
C ALA A 538 -11.59 22.16 -9.53
N ILE A 539 -10.55 21.42 -9.19
CA ILE A 539 -9.14 21.81 -9.39
C ILE A 539 -8.81 21.79 -10.88
N GLU A 540 -9.21 20.76 -11.61
CA GLU A 540 -9.06 20.67 -13.06
C GLU A 540 -9.79 21.81 -13.78
N ALA A 541 -11.05 22.07 -13.39
CA ALA A 541 -11.82 23.19 -13.91
C ALA A 541 -11.20 24.55 -13.58
N ALA A 542 -10.32 24.63 -12.58
CA ALA A 542 -9.58 25.83 -12.21
C ALA A 542 -8.15 25.90 -12.80
N GLN A 543 -7.61 24.82 -13.35
CA GLN A 543 -6.27 24.79 -13.92
C GLN A 543 -6.22 25.59 -15.24
N PRO A 544 -5.15 26.36 -15.48
CA PRO A 544 -5.04 27.12 -16.71
C PRO A 544 -4.82 26.20 -17.91
N VAL A 545 -5.65 26.32 -18.93
CA VAL A 545 -5.52 25.55 -20.17
C VAL A 545 -4.40 26.16 -21.00
N LYS A 546 -3.38 25.36 -21.31
CA LYS A 546 -2.28 25.73 -22.20
C LYS A 546 -2.68 25.36 -23.64
N VAL A 547 -3.04 26.35 -24.44
CA VAL A 547 -3.38 26.16 -25.86
C VAL A 547 -2.15 26.51 -26.68
N VAL A 548 -1.61 25.50 -27.36
CA VAL A 548 -0.50 25.66 -28.31
C VAL A 548 -1.10 25.72 -29.72
N LYS A 549 -1.05 26.89 -30.36
CA LYS A 549 -1.40 27.05 -31.77
C LYS A 549 -0.12 27.17 -32.58
N GLN A 550 0.09 26.22 -33.49
CA GLN A 550 1.16 26.30 -34.47
C GLN A 550 0.62 27.01 -35.71
N LYS A 551 1.15 28.19 -36.01
CA LYS A 551 0.77 28.96 -37.20
C LYS A 551 1.68 28.57 -38.37
N GLU A 552 1.15 28.76 -39.59
CA GLU A 552 1.68 28.30 -40.88
C GLU A 552 3.21 28.39 -41.03
N LEU A 553 3.78 27.35 -41.66
CA LEU A 553 5.19 27.23 -41.97
C LEU A 553 5.56 28.17 -43.11
N THR A 554 6.39 29.19 -42.85
CA THR A 554 6.94 30.04 -43.91
C THR A 554 8.28 29.47 -44.39
N PRO A 555 8.44 29.19 -45.69
CA PRO A 555 9.73 28.77 -46.25
C PRO A 555 10.72 29.93 -46.22
N VAL A 556 11.95 29.66 -45.79
CA VAL A 556 13.05 30.63 -45.75
C VAL A 556 14.25 30.07 -46.49
N ASP A 557 14.73 30.83 -47.48
CA ASP A 557 15.97 30.58 -48.18
C ASP A 557 17.12 31.24 -47.40
N ILE A 558 17.92 30.43 -46.70
CA ILE A 558 18.99 30.91 -45.82
C ILE A 558 20.27 31.18 -46.60
N ASN A 559 20.49 30.55 -47.76
CA ASN A 559 21.73 30.66 -48.54
C ASN A 559 21.56 31.42 -49.88
N ASN A 560 20.37 31.97 -50.13
CA ASN A 560 20.01 32.80 -51.28
C ASN A 560 20.22 32.09 -52.63
N ASN A 561 19.97 30.77 -52.66
CA ASN A 561 20.07 29.92 -53.86
C ASN A 561 18.74 29.81 -54.63
N ASN A 562 17.71 30.54 -54.21
CA ASN A 562 16.33 30.53 -54.71
C ASN A 562 15.54 29.24 -54.42
N ASN A 563 16.00 28.40 -53.47
CA ASN A 563 15.29 27.25 -52.91
C ASN A 563 15.07 27.44 -51.40
N ALA A 564 13.97 26.88 -50.88
CA ALA A 564 13.68 26.92 -49.45
C ALA A 564 14.46 25.84 -48.69
N ASP A 565 15.36 26.25 -47.80
CA ASP A 565 16.25 25.35 -47.05
C ASP A 565 15.85 25.18 -45.57
N ALA A 566 14.88 25.97 -45.07
CA ALA A 566 14.30 25.82 -43.74
C ALA A 566 12.85 26.31 -43.69
N TYR A 567 12.12 25.87 -42.65
CA TYR A 567 10.79 26.37 -42.34
C TYR A 567 10.78 27.03 -40.97
N ILE A 568 10.22 28.24 -40.90
CA ILE A 568 9.97 28.92 -39.63
C ILE A 568 8.51 28.66 -39.24
N SER A 569 8.30 28.17 -38.02
CA SER A 569 6.97 28.12 -37.41
C SER A 569 6.91 29.08 -36.23
N VAL A 570 5.83 29.85 -36.16
CA VAL A 570 5.50 30.66 -34.98
C VAL A 570 4.60 29.82 -34.10
N VAL A 571 5.09 29.52 -32.89
CA VAL A 571 4.33 28.81 -31.88
C VAL A 571 3.76 29.84 -30.92
N GLU A 572 2.45 30.07 -31.01
CA GLU A 572 1.71 30.86 -30.04
C GLU A 572 1.32 29.94 -28.87
N THR A 573 1.92 30.17 -27.71
CA THR A 573 1.49 29.52 -26.46
C THR A 573 0.64 30.50 -25.70
N SER A 574 -0.64 30.17 -25.52
CA SER A 574 -1.57 30.99 -24.75
C SER A 574 -2.03 30.24 -23.50
N THR A 575 -1.99 30.92 -22.36
CA THR A 575 -2.41 30.37 -21.07
C THR A 575 -3.72 31.03 -20.65
N HIS A 576 -4.78 30.23 -20.50
CA HIS A 576 -6.12 30.71 -20.16
C HIS A 576 -6.52 30.27 -18.75
N PRO A 577 -6.75 31.17 -17.79
CA PRO A 577 -7.53 30.84 -16.61
C PRO A 577 -8.97 30.53 -17.03
N ALA A 578 -9.57 29.48 -16.48
CA ALA A 578 -10.92 29.06 -16.84
C ALA A 578 -11.93 30.24 -16.74
N GLY A 579 -12.60 30.54 -17.85
CA GLY A 579 -13.62 31.60 -17.93
C GLY A 579 -13.12 33.03 -18.16
N SER A 580 -11.85 33.25 -18.51
CA SER A 580 -11.29 34.61 -18.69
C SER A 580 -10.55 34.82 -20.04
N LYS A 581 -10.33 36.10 -20.41
CA LYS A 581 -9.53 36.47 -21.59
C LYS A 581 -8.04 36.18 -21.36
N VAL A 582 -7.31 35.92 -22.46
CA VAL A 582 -5.87 35.57 -22.51
C VAL A 582 -5.07 36.44 -21.53
N VAL A 583 -4.33 35.81 -20.62
CA VAL A 583 -3.52 36.51 -19.61
C VAL A 583 -2.07 36.65 -20.06
N GLU A 584 -1.53 35.68 -20.80
CA GLU A 584 -0.17 35.73 -21.31
C GLU A 584 -0.07 34.98 -22.65
N THR A 585 0.44 35.66 -23.67
CA THR A 585 0.80 35.09 -24.97
C THR A 585 2.32 35.14 -25.08
N GLN A 586 2.96 33.99 -25.23
CA GLN A 586 4.37 33.92 -25.60
C GLN A 586 4.47 33.45 -27.05
N GLU A 587 5.05 34.30 -27.91
CA GLU A 587 5.39 33.96 -29.28
C GLU A 587 6.82 33.41 -29.31
N GLY A 588 6.96 32.14 -29.67
CA GLY A 588 8.26 31.51 -29.90
C GLY A 588 8.49 31.27 -31.38
N VAL A 589 9.63 31.70 -31.91
CA VAL A 589 10.07 31.35 -33.26
C VAL A 589 10.84 30.03 -33.18
N LYS A 590 10.31 28.97 -33.78
CA LYS A 590 10.99 27.67 -33.85
C LYS A 590 11.45 27.44 -35.28
N VAL A 591 12.76 27.36 -35.48
CA VAL A 591 13.36 26.94 -36.75
C VAL A 591 13.26 25.42 -36.81
N VAL A 592 12.60 24.90 -37.83
CA VAL A 592 12.51 23.48 -38.10
C VAL A 592 13.48 23.22 -39.25
N GLU A 593 14.59 22.53 -38.95
CA GLU A 593 15.45 21.97 -39.99
C GLU A 593 14.66 20.91 -40.78
N PRO A 594 14.86 20.80 -42.11
CA PRO A 594 14.07 19.92 -42.97
C PRO A 594 14.10 18.44 -42.57
#